data_AF-A0A511K9E7-F1
#
_entry.id   AF-A0A511K9E7-F1
#
_cell.length_a   1.000
_cell.length_b   1.000
_cell.length_c   1.000
_cell.angle_alpha   90.00
_cell.angle_beta   90.00
_cell.angle_gamma   90.00
#
_symmetry.space_group_name_H-M   'P 1'
#
loop_
_entity.id
_entity.type
_entity.pdbx_description
1 polymer ?
#
loop_
_entity_poly.entity_id
_entity_poly.type
_entity_poly.pdbx_seq_one_letter_code
_entity_poly.pdbx_strand_id
1 'polypeptide(L)'
;MTAAAPAAVPSEAVAGLSLKETNGAADAVPEVKAEDGGAEEDEEEDEGEDGAKGDAAASEKKKKSKGKKKAKAVQTEPPTVPVSRFFKSNAYPVGETHPYLNDNAYRTTSEEMRHKERLLLDEPSDSAFNYNSIRRAAEVHRQVRQYARNHIKPGMTMTEIAEMIENGTRALVEENGLHAGIGFPTGLSRNDCAAHYTPNSGDTIVLQAEDVLKVDFGVHVNGRIVDSAFTLNWEPTYDRLLEAVKDATETGVREAGIDVRMGDIGRAIQEVMESYEVEVNGETKQVKSIRNLTGHSIAPYIIHGGKSVPICAPQGDDREENDEADQKMEEGEYFAIETFGSTGNGYVEHKGACSHYARIPEARAPLTFDSSKKLLSVIERQFGTLPWCKRYLDRIGQKNYTVALNELVQKGIVQDYPPLVDMAKGGCQTAQFEHTIILRPTCKEVVTRGDDY
;
A
#
# COMPACT_ATOMS: atom_id res chain seq x y z
N MET A 1 35.19 -8.44 -28.72
CA MET A 1 34.48 -7.37 -29.44
C MET A 1 33.68 -6.60 -28.41
N THR A 2 34.09 -5.35 -28.16
CA THR A 2 33.57 -4.47 -27.12
C THR A 2 32.14 -4.02 -27.45
N ALA A 3 31.17 -4.47 -26.66
CA ALA A 3 29.77 -4.07 -26.78
C ALA A 3 29.57 -2.69 -26.13
N ALA A 4 28.96 -1.78 -26.89
CA ALA A 4 28.67 -0.41 -26.51
C ALA A 4 27.49 -0.33 -25.53
N ALA A 5 27.60 0.52 -24.52
CA ALA A 5 26.53 0.86 -23.59
C ALA A 5 25.38 1.60 -24.30
N PRO A 6 24.10 1.30 -24.02
CA PRO A 6 22.99 2.09 -24.53
C PRO A 6 22.81 3.37 -23.70
N ALA A 7 22.47 4.45 -24.40
CA ALA A 7 22.42 5.82 -23.92
C ALA A 7 21.27 6.09 -22.93
N ALA A 8 21.56 6.87 -21.89
CA ALA A 8 20.61 7.38 -20.92
C ALA A 8 19.62 8.39 -21.54
N VAL A 9 18.35 8.30 -21.12
CA VAL A 9 17.28 9.26 -21.46
C VAL A 9 17.31 10.40 -20.41
N PRO A 10 17.16 11.68 -20.80
CA PRO A 10 17.47 12.81 -19.91
C PRO A 10 16.40 13.03 -18.81
N SER A 11 16.89 13.19 -17.57
CA SER A 11 16.14 13.28 -16.31
C SER A 11 15.67 14.70 -15.94
N GLU A 12 14.89 15.37 -16.79
CA GLU A 12 14.45 16.76 -16.51
C GLU A 12 13.00 16.90 -16.00
N ALA A 13 12.39 15.85 -15.46
CA ALA A 13 11.05 15.94 -14.85
C ALA A 13 11.00 15.85 -13.31
N VAL A 14 12.13 15.63 -12.62
CA VAL A 14 12.14 15.37 -11.16
C VAL A 14 12.83 16.49 -10.35
N ALA A 15 13.54 17.42 -10.97
CA ALA A 15 14.32 18.45 -10.26
C ALA A 15 13.53 19.71 -9.81
N GLY A 16 12.19 19.67 -9.84
CA GLY A 16 11.34 20.86 -9.61
C GLY A 16 10.85 21.07 -8.18
N LEU A 17 11.10 20.15 -7.25
CA LEU A 17 10.58 20.21 -5.88
C LEU A 17 11.66 20.70 -4.91
N SER A 18 11.90 22.02 -4.90
CA SER A 18 12.66 22.67 -3.82
C SER A 18 11.70 23.00 -2.68
N LEU A 19 11.85 22.29 -1.56
CA LEU A 19 11.30 22.70 -0.27
C LEU A 19 12.01 23.99 0.17
N LYS A 20 11.24 25.00 0.58
CA LYS A 20 11.78 26.17 1.28
C LYS A 20 11.63 25.91 2.77
N GLU A 21 12.76 25.86 3.48
CA GLU A 21 12.79 25.95 4.94
C GLU A 21 12.24 27.31 5.39
N THR A 22 11.25 27.30 6.29
CA THR A 22 10.94 28.47 7.11
C THR A 22 10.68 28.06 8.56
N ASN A 23 11.51 28.61 9.44
CA ASN A 23 11.43 28.54 10.90
C ASN A 23 10.10 29.09 11.45
N GLY A 24 9.54 28.34 12.40
CA GLY A 24 8.83 28.74 13.63
C GLY A 24 7.92 29.97 13.67
N ALA A 25 6.64 29.74 13.97
CA ALA A 25 5.98 30.15 15.23
C ALA A 25 4.49 29.79 15.16
N ALA A 26 3.96 29.22 16.26
CA ALA A 26 2.58 28.83 16.43
C ALA A 26 1.66 30.05 16.58
N ASP A 27 0.46 30.00 16.00
CA ASP A 27 -0.71 30.73 16.52
C ASP A 27 -2.04 30.11 16.05
N ALA A 28 -3.04 30.30 16.91
CA ALA A 28 -4.30 29.56 17.04
C ALA A 28 -5.30 29.65 15.87
N VAL A 29 -6.10 28.59 15.72
CA VAL A 29 -7.24 28.46 14.80
C VAL A 29 -8.51 29.09 15.42
N PRO A 30 -9.26 29.95 14.72
CA PRO A 30 -10.62 30.29 15.12
C PRO A 30 -11.67 29.42 14.40
N GLU A 31 -12.68 29.01 15.18
CA GLU A 31 -13.92 28.36 14.75
C GLU A 31 -14.69 29.16 13.69
N VAL A 32 -15.32 28.45 12.74
CA VAL A 32 -16.35 29.04 11.86
C VAL A 32 -17.66 28.28 12.06
N LYS A 33 -18.68 29.03 12.50
CA LYS A 33 -20.08 28.59 12.65
C LYS A 33 -20.76 28.45 11.30
N ALA A 34 -21.68 27.48 11.25
CA ALA A 34 -22.60 27.24 10.16
C ALA A 34 -23.66 28.35 10.04
N GLU A 35 -23.99 28.73 8.80
CA GLU A 35 -25.31 29.27 8.45
C GLU A 35 -25.83 28.63 7.16
N ASP A 36 -27.13 28.37 7.24
CA ASP A 36 -28.04 27.70 6.33
C ASP A 36 -28.58 28.68 5.26
N GLY A 37 -28.97 28.18 4.10
CA GLY A 37 -29.51 29.00 3.01
C GLY A 37 -29.69 28.20 1.72
N GLY A 38 -30.88 27.61 1.57
CA GLY A 38 -31.25 26.71 0.49
C GLY A 38 -31.48 27.35 -0.89
N ALA A 39 -31.36 26.44 -1.87
CA ALA A 39 -31.98 26.29 -3.19
C ALA A 39 -32.34 27.53 -4.02
N GLU A 40 -31.85 27.55 -5.26
CA GLU A 40 -32.70 27.65 -6.46
C GLU A 40 -31.94 27.08 -7.68
N GLU A 41 -32.59 26.13 -8.35
CA GLU A 41 -32.23 25.54 -9.64
C GLU A 41 -32.86 26.38 -10.74
N ASP A 42 -32.14 26.65 -11.84
CA ASP A 42 -32.76 27.13 -13.08
C ASP A 42 -32.10 26.39 -14.27
N GLU A 43 -32.87 25.47 -14.84
CA GLU A 43 -32.74 24.98 -16.21
C GLU A 43 -33.52 25.92 -17.13
N GLU A 44 -32.98 26.37 -18.26
CA GLU A 44 -33.78 26.65 -19.46
C GLU A 44 -32.96 26.36 -20.73
N GLU A 45 -33.46 25.40 -21.52
CA GLU A 45 -33.35 25.35 -22.97
C GLU A 45 -34.54 26.12 -23.57
N ASP A 46 -34.39 26.92 -24.63
CA ASP A 46 -34.80 26.53 -26.00
C ASP A 46 -34.85 27.69 -27.03
N GLU A 47 -34.48 27.33 -28.26
CA GLU A 47 -34.88 27.78 -29.62
C GLU A 47 -34.93 29.25 -30.12
N GLY A 48 -34.40 29.44 -31.34
CA GLY A 48 -35.09 30.19 -32.41
C GLY A 48 -34.37 31.33 -33.14
N GLU A 49 -34.02 31.12 -34.42
CA GLU A 49 -33.59 32.09 -35.46
C GLU A 49 -34.61 33.26 -35.65
N ASP A 50 -34.36 34.42 -36.28
CA ASP A 50 -33.58 34.79 -37.46
C ASP A 50 -33.56 36.35 -37.58
N GLY A 51 -32.62 36.96 -38.32
CA GLY A 51 -32.72 38.39 -38.64
C GLY A 51 -31.43 39.11 -39.03
N ALA A 52 -31.28 39.41 -40.33
CA ALA A 52 -30.07 39.97 -40.94
C ALA A 52 -29.98 41.51 -41.04
N LYS A 53 -28.72 41.98 -41.09
CA LYS A 53 -28.14 43.22 -41.68
C LYS A 53 -28.21 44.57 -40.93
N GLY A 54 -27.01 45.17 -40.75
CA GLY A 54 -26.80 46.61 -40.63
C GLY A 54 -25.41 47.00 -40.09
N ASP A 55 -24.50 47.41 -40.98
CA ASP A 55 -23.18 48.00 -40.66
C ASP A 55 -23.29 49.33 -39.89
N ALA A 56 -22.46 49.51 -38.85
CA ALA A 56 -21.78 50.77 -38.56
C ALA A 56 -20.71 50.60 -37.46
N ALA A 57 -19.51 51.06 -37.76
CA ALA A 57 -18.32 51.00 -36.93
C ALA A 57 -18.40 51.88 -35.66
N ALA A 58 -18.00 51.33 -34.52
CA ALA A 58 -17.42 52.08 -33.40
C ALA A 58 -16.46 51.18 -32.63
N SER A 59 -15.18 51.52 -32.66
CA SER A 59 -14.08 50.80 -32.03
C SER A 59 -14.03 51.06 -30.52
N GLU A 60 -14.48 50.10 -29.71
CA GLU A 60 -14.13 50.04 -28.29
C GLU A 60 -13.05 48.97 -28.03
N LYS A 61 -11.92 49.42 -27.48
CA LYS A 61 -10.81 48.57 -27.05
C LYS A 61 -11.26 47.64 -25.92
N LYS A 62 -11.71 46.42 -26.25
CA LYS A 62 -11.79 45.31 -25.29
C LYS A 62 -10.39 45.01 -24.74
N LYS A 63 -10.15 45.36 -23.48
CA LYS A 63 -9.05 44.83 -22.66
C LYS A 63 -9.12 43.30 -22.72
N LYS A 64 -8.20 42.66 -23.45
CA LYS A 64 -7.92 41.23 -23.32
C LYS A 64 -7.62 40.95 -21.85
N SER A 65 -8.56 40.31 -21.14
CA SER A 65 -8.24 39.70 -19.86
C SER A 65 -7.16 38.66 -20.15
N LYS A 66 -5.94 38.89 -19.66
CA LYS A 66 -4.92 37.86 -19.64
C LYS A 66 -5.52 36.72 -18.82
N GLY A 67 -5.87 35.61 -19.48
CA GLY A 67 -6.27 34.39 -18.80
C GLY A 67 -5.23 34.09 -17.73
N LYS A 68 -5.65 34.11 -16.46
CA LYS A 68 -4.79 33.67 -15.36
C LYS A 68 -4.34 32.26 -15.73
N LYS A 69 -3.04 32.07 -15.98
CA LYS A 69 -2.45 30.73 -16.04
C LYS A 69 -2.89 30.02 -14.77
N LYS A 70 -3.73 28.99 -14.88
CA LYS A 70 -4.14 28.17 -13.74
C LYS A 70 -2.85 27.68 -13.07
N ALA A 71 -2.67 27.99 -11.79
CA ALA A 71 -1.54 27.49 -11.02
C ALA A 71 -1.51 25.96 -11.14
N LYS A 72 -0.32 25.38 -11.33
CA LYS A 72 -0.17 23.91 -11.24
C LYS A 72 -0.58 23.49 -9.83
N ALA A 73 -1.33 22.41 -9.71
CA ALA A 73 -1.63 21.84 -8.39
C ALA A 73 -0.29 21.46 -7.73
N VAL A 74 -0.16 21.76 -6.44
CA VAL A 74 1.00 21.40 -5.60
C VAL A 74 0.43 20.68 -4.38
N GLN A 75 1.14 19.66 -3.91
CA GLN A 75 0.76 18.97 -2.68
C GLN A 75 0.97 19.88 -1.46
N THR A 76 0.15 19.72 -0.42
CA THR A 76 0.30 20.42 0.87
C THR A 76 1.19 19.64 1.83
N GLU A 77 1.53 20.24 2.96
CA GLU A 77 2.27 19.58 4.05
C GLU A 77 1.50 19.83 5.37
N PRO A 78 0.79 18.83 5.94
CA PRO A 78 0.62 17.44 5.49
C PRO A 78 -0.08 17.30 4.13
N PRO A 79 0.09 16.17 3.41
CA PRO A 79 -0.54 15.95 2.11
C PRO A 79 -2.06 15.84 2.25
N THR A 80 -2.79 16.71 1.54
CA THR A 80 -4.27 16.76 1.57
C THR A 80 -4.90 16.89 0.19
N VAL A 81 -4.12 17.19 -0.86
CA VAL A 81 -4.63 17.34 -2.22
C VAL A 81 -4.74 15.96 -2.87
N PRO A 82 -5.93 15.55 -3.37
CA PRO A 82 -6.09 14.28 -4.06
C PRO A 82 -5.16 14.08 -5.24
N VAL A 83 -4.68 12.84 -5.42
CA VAL A 83 -3.79 12.51 -6.55
C VAL A 83 -4.44 12.78 -7.91
N SER A 84 -5.76 12.62 -8.00
CA SER A 84 -6.56 12.90 -9.21
C SER A 84 -6.43 14.35 -9.71
N ARG A 85 -6.11 15.30 -8.83
CA ARG A 85 -5.91 16.72 -9.19
C ARG A 85 -4.63 16.96 -10.00
N PHE A 86 -3.64 16.08 -9.84
CA PHE A 86 -2.38 16.12 -10.59
C PHE A 86 -2.49 15.36 -11.93
N PHE A 87 -3.32 14.32 -11.99
CA PHE A 87 -3.46 13.42 -13.15
C PHE A 87 -4.84 13.55 -13.83
N LYS A 88 -5.12 14.71 -14.43
CA LYS A 88 -6.45 15.05 -14.99
C LYS A 88 -6.95 14.15 -16.13
N SER A 89 -6.04 13.44 -16.81
CA SER A 89 -6.39 12.46 -17.83
C SER A 89 -6.82 11.11 -17.24
N ASN A 90 -6.88 11.00 -15.90
CA ASN A 90 -6.95 9.73 -15.19
C ASN A 90 -5.87 8.74 -15.65
N ALA A 91 -4.67 9.23 -15.97
CA ALA A 91 -3.52 8.38 -16.28
C ALA A 91 -2.49 8.56 -15.16
N TYR A 92 -2.40 7.58 -14.26
CA TYR A 92 -1.48 7.61 -13.13
C TYR A 92 -0.10 7.06 -13.52
N PRO A 93 0.98 7.46 -12.82
CA PRO A 93 2.34 7.06 -13.17
C PRO A 93 2.50 5.54 -13.21
N VAL A 94 3.18 5.05 -14.25
CA VAL A 94 3.64 3.67 -14.34
C VAL A 94 4.76 3.48 -13.31
N GLY A 95 4.73 2.35 -12.60
CA GLY A 95 5.84 1.97 -11.71
C GLY A 95 7.11 1.61 -12.49
N GLU A 96 8.13 1.14 -11.77
CA GLU A 96 9.35 0.65 -12.42
C GLU A 96 9.05 -0.62 -13.22
N THR A 97 9.47 -0.68 -14.49
CA THR A 97 9.21 -1.82 -15.37
C THR A 97 10.48 -2.62 -15.63
N HIS A 98 10.40 -3.93 -15.43
CA HIS A 98 11.46 -4.88 -15.73
C HIS A 98 11.06 -5.77 -16.92
N PRO A 99 11.91 -5.95 -17.94
CA PRO A 99 11.67 -6.96 -18.95
C PRO A 99 11.72 -8.35 -18.32
N TYR A 100 10.92 -9.28 -18.81
CA TYR A 100 11.12 -10.68 -18.47
C TYR A 100 12.43 -11.20 -19.07
N LEU A 101 13.04 -12.16 -18.38
CA LEU A 101 14.30 -12.78 -18.78
C LEU A 101 14.08 -14.19 -19.34
N ASN A 102 15.14 -14.79 -19.88
CA ASN A 102 15.19 -16.18 -20.32
C ASN A 102 14.07 -16.52 -21.32
N ASP A 103 13.37 -17.64 -21.11
CA ASP A 103 12.30 -18.14 -21.99
C ASP A 103 11.12 -17.17 -22.11
N ASN A 104 11.00 -16.18 -21.22
CA ASN A 104 9.97 -15.14 -21.26
C ASN A 104 10.43 -13.82 -21.90
N ALA A 105 11.68 -13.69 -22.37
CA ALA A 105 12.20 -12.46 -22.98
C ALA A 105 11.50 -12.07 -24.29
N TYR A 106 10.85 -13.02 -24.98
CA TYR A 106 10.08 -12.74 -26.22
C TYR A 106 8.89 -11.80 -25.99
N ARG A 107 8.36 -11.76 -24.75
CA ARG A 107 7.13 -11.04 -24.37
C ARG A 107 7.20 -9.54 -24.65
N THR A 108 8.37 -8.94 -24.46
CA THR A 108 8.57 -7.49 -24.64
C THR A 108 8.35 -7.05 -26.09
N THR A 109 8.74 -7.87 -27.07
CA THR A 109 8.63 -7.52 -28.50
C THR A 109 7.45 -8.18 -29.20
N SER A 110 6.87 -9.24 -28.61
CA SER A 110 5.74 -9.98 -29.18
C SER A 110 4.56 -9.05 -29.52
N GLU A 111 4.04 -9.17 -30.74
CA GLU A 111 2.87 -8.41 -31.17
C GLU A 111 1.62 -8.88 -30.42
N GLU A 112 1.46 -10.19 -30.23
CA GLU A 112 0.37 -10.80 -29.48
C GLU A 112 0.32 -10.29 -28.04
N MET A 113 1.47 -10.26 -27.34
CA MET A 113 1.52 -9.81 -25.94
C MET A 113 1.22 -8.31 -25.83
N ARG A 114 1.73 -7.50 -26.76
CA ARG A 114 1.39 -6.07 -26.84
C ARG A 114 -0.08 -5.86 -27.18
N HIS A 115 -0.70 -6.71 -27.99
CA HIS A 115 -2.13 -6.65 -28.28
C HIS A 115 -2.95 -6.97 -27.03
N LYS A 116 -2.61 -8.05 -26.32
CA LYS A 116 -3.24 -8.43 -25.06
C LYS A 116 -3.14 -7.33 -24.01
N GLU A 117 -1.97 -6.68 -23.90
CA GLU A 117 -1.80 -5.52 -23.03
C GLU A 117 -2.65 -4.32 -23.44
N ARG A 118 -2.78 -4.01 -24.74
CA ARG A 118 -3.70 -2.95 -25.22
C ARG A 118 -5.13 -3.23 -24.78
N LEU A 119 -5.61 -4.48 -24.92
CA LEU A 119 -6.95 -4.86 -24.48
C LEU A 119 -7.16 -4.63 -22.97
N LEU A 120 -6.17 -4.96 -22.13
CA LEU A 120 -6.23 -4.72 -20.68
C LEU A 120 -6.18 -3.22 -20.31
N LEU A 121 -5.55 -2.39 -21.15
CA LEU A 121 -5.53 -0.93 -20.98
C LEU A 121 -6.82 -0.26 -21.48
N ASP A 122 -7.50 -0.86 -22.45
CA ASP A 122 -8.78 -0.42 -23.00
C ASP A 122 -9.98 -0.80 -22.11
N GLU A 123 -9.77 -1.70 -21.13
CA GLU A 123 -10.74 -1.99 -20.08
C GLU A 123 -11.18 -0.70 -19.38
N PRO A 124 -12.48 -0.55 -19.02
CA PRO A 124 -12.98 0.60 -18.29
C PRO A 124 -12.12 0.94 -17.07
N SER A 125 -12.01 2.23 -16.71
CA SER A 125 -11.14 2.65 -15.59
C SER A 125 -11.54 2.05 -14.23
N ASP A 126 -12.79 1.63 -14.11
CA ASP A 126 -13.38 0.93 -12.96
C ASP A 126 -13.30 -0.60 -13.08
N SER A 127 -12.81 -1.13 -14.20
CA SER A 127 -12.52 -2.55 -14.34
C SER A 127 -11.39 -2.98 -13.41
N ALA A 128 -11.57 -4.13 -12.77
CA ALA A 128 -10.54 -4.74 -11.94
C ALA A 128 -9.28 -5.13 -12.73
N PHE A 129 -9.35 -5.17 -14.06
CA PHE A 129 -8.21 -5.51 -14.92
C PHE A 129 -7.42 -4.29 -15.39
N ASN A 130 -7.93 -3.07 -15.14
CA ASN A 130 -7.26 -1.85 -15.53
C ASN A 130 -6.13 -1.49 -14.53
N TYR A 131 -4.88 -1.45 -15.01
CA TYR A 131 -3.70 -1.11 -14.21
C TYR A 131 -3.74 0.30 -13.61
N ASN A 132 -4.60 1.17 -14.11
CA ASN A 132 -4.69 2.53 -13.66
C ASN A 132 -5.25 2.66 -12.23
N SER A 133 -6.14 1.76 -11.81
CA SER A 133 -6.66 1.73 -10.43
C SER A 133 -5.54 1.43 -9.42
N ILE A 134 -4.72 0.42 -9.71
CA ILE A 134 -3.58 0.07 -8.85
C ILE A 134 -2.46 1.12 -8.90
N ARG A 135 -2.21 1.75 -10.05
CA ARG A 135 -1.28 2.89 -10.16
C ARG A 135 -1.74 4.12 -9.38
N ARG A 136 -3.05 4.41 -9.34
CA ARG A 136 -3.63 5.46 -8.49
C ARG A 136 -3.36 5.16 -7.02
N ALA A 137 -3.65 3.94 -6.57
CA ALA A 137 -3.38 3.51 -5.20
C ALA A 137 -1.89 3.61 -4.86
N ALA A 138 -1.00 3.20 -5.77
CA ALA A 138 0.44 3.26 -5.58
C ALA A 138 0.97 4.70 -5.48
N GLU A 139 0.39 5.62 -6.26
CA GLU A 139 0.77 7.03 -6.18
C GLU A 139 0.35 7.68 -4.86
N VAL A 140 -0.84 7.32 -4.35
CA VAL A 140 -1.24 7.73 -2.99
C VAL A 140 -0.25 7.16 -1.97
N HIS A 141 0.07 5.87 -2.06
CA HIS A 141 1.00 5.21 -1.16
C HIS A 141 2.38 5.91 -1.15
N ARG A 142 2.94 6.23 -2.33
CA ARG A 142 4.20 6.98 -2.48
C ARG A 142 4.17 8.33 -1.76
N GLN A 143 3.15 9.14 -2.00
CA GLN A 143 3.07 10.48 -1.39
C GLN A 143 2.86 10.41 0.13
N VAL A 144 2.01 9.49 0.61
CA VAL A 144 1.75 9.31 2.04
C VAL A 144 3.00 8.79 2.75
N ARG A 145 3.67 7.76 2.20
CA ARG A 145 4.86 7.20 2.83
C ARG A 145 6.04 8.17 2.81
N GLN A 146 6.20 8.97 1.76
CA GLN A 146 7.24 10.01 1.71
C GLN A 146 7.06 11.00 2.87
N TYR A 147 5.82 11.45 3.09
CA TYR A 147 5.51 12.30 4.24
C TYR A 147 5.75 11.57 5.57
N ALA A 148 5.28 10.33 5.71
CA ALA A 148 5.45 9.52 6.92
C ALA A 148 6.94 9.31 7.29
N ARG A 149 7.79 8.91 6.33
CA ARG A 149 9.24 8.73 6.54
C ARG A 149 9.91 10.00 7.07
N ASN A 150 9.49 11.16 6.58
CA ASN A 150 10.05 12.45 7.00
C ASN A 150 9.55 12.87 8.40
N HIS A 151 8.32 12.52 8.77
CA HIS A 151 7.65 13.08 9.95
C HIS A 151 7.51 12.13 11.14
N ILE A 152 7.60 10.81 10.94
CA ILE A 152 7.66 9.88 12.06
C ILE A 152 8.95 10.11 12.85
N LYS A 153 8.81 10.35 14.15
CA LYS A 153 9.92 10.60 15.08
C LYS A 153 9.64 9.94 16.43
N PRO A 154 10.67 9.51 17.16
CA PRO A 154 10.54 9.10 18.56
C PRO A 154 9.83 10.17 19.38
N GLY A 155 8.99 9.73 20.31
CA GLY A 155 8.12 10.59 21.12
C GLY A 155 6.68 10.70 20.62
N MET A 156 6.39 10.31 19.38
CA MET A 156 5.02 10.18 18.89
C MET A 156 4.36 8.91 19.46
N THR A 157 3.08 9.00 19.80
CA THR A 157 2.27 7.82 20.10
C THR A 157 2.03 7.00 18.83
N MET A 158 1.85 5.69 18.97
CA MET A 158 1.51 4.84 17.82
C MET A 158 0.19 5.28 17.19
N THR A 159 -0.74 5.80 17.98
CA THR A 159 -2.04 6.32 17.51
C THR A 159 -1.86 7.56 16.63
N GLU A 160 -1.03 8.52 17.04
CA GLU A 160 -0.73 9.70 16.21
C GLU A 160 -0.11 9.32 14.87
N ILE A 161 0.81 8.34 14.86
CA ILE A 161 1.44 7.85 13.62
C ILE A 161 0.39 7.18 12.72
N ALA A 162 -0.44 6.30 13.27
CA ALA A 162 -1.48 5.62 12.52
C ALA A 162 -2.48 6.61 11.91
N GLU A 163 -3.00 7.55 12.71
CA GLU A 163 -3.96 8.55 12.24
C GLU A 163 -3.35 9.48 11.19
N MET A 164 -2.08 9.88 11.34
CA MET A 164 -1.38 10.69 10.35
C MET A 164 -1.33 10.00 8.98
N ILE A 165 -0.93 8.73 8.93
CA ILE A 165 -0.85 7.95 7.68
C ILE A 165 -2.26 7.77 7.10
N GLU A 166 -3.21 7.33 7.92
CA GLU A 166 -4.56 7.02 7.45
C GLU A 166 -5.32 8.26 6.98
N ASN A 167 -5.15 9.40 7.63
CA ASN A 167 -5.77 10.66 7.18
C ASN A 167 -5.19 11.13 5.85
N GLY A 168 -3.87 11.01 5.67
CA GLY A 168 -3.21 11.24 4.38
C GLY A 168 -3.76 10.33 3.30
N THR A 169 -3.86 9.02 3.56
CA THR A 169 -4.42 8.03 2.63
C THR A 169 -5.85 8.36 2.22
N ARG A 170 -6.74 8.60 3.20
CA ARG A 170 -8.16 8.95 2.93
C ARG A 170 -8.29 10.22 2.09
N ALA A 171 -7.50 11.24 2.38
CA ALA A 171 -7.53 12.50 1.64
C ALA A 171 -7.01 12.32 0.21
N LEU A 172 -5.86 11.66 0.04
CA LEU A 172 -5.19 11.55 -1.26
C LEU A 172 -5.90 10.60 -2.23
N VAL A 173 -6.50 9.52 -1.72
CA VAL A 173 -7.27 8.54 -2.50
C VAL A 173 -8.71 8.98 -2.77
N GLU A 174 -9.19 10.02 -2.11
CA GLU A 174 -10.60 10.43 -2.08
C GLU A 174 -11.49 9.29 -1.57
N GLU A 175 -11.36 8.96 -0.28
CA GLU A 175 -12.14 7.88 0.39
C GLU A 175 -13.61 7.93 -0.04
N ASN A 176 -14.10 6.82 -0.62
CA ASN A 176 -15.45 6.70 -1.15
C ASN A 176 -15.97 5.27 -1.00
N GLY A 177 -16.49 4.94 0.18
CA GLY A 177 -17.02 3.61 0.50
C GLY A 177 -16.04 2.49 0.12
N LEU A 178 -16.53 1.46 -0.57
CA LEU A 178 -15.70 0.37 -1.09
C LEU A 178 -15.01 0.71 -2.42
N HIS A 179 -15.27 1.87 -3.02
CA HIS A 179 -14.68 2.21 -4.32
C HIS A 179 -13.24 2.71 -4.18
N ALA A 180 -12.90 3.42 -3.10
CA ALA A 180 -11.54 3.91 -2.87
C ALA A 180 -11.31 4.16 -1.37
N GLY A 181 -10.15 3.78 -0.85
CA GLY A 181 -9.89 3.89 0.58
C GLY A 181 -8.61 3.20 1.03
N ILE A 182 -8.57 2.90 2.33
CA ILE A 182 -7.50 2.14 2.99
C ILE A 182 -7.66 0.66 2.63
N GLY A 183 -6.60 0.05 2.11
CA GLY A 183 -6.59 -1.36 1.68
C GLY A 183 -6.61 -2.34 2.86
N PHE A 184 -5.88 -2.00 3.92
CA PHE A 184 -5.84 -2.72 5.20
C PHE A 184 -5.26 -1.77 6.28
N PRO A 185 -5.44 -2.07 7.58
CA PRO A 185 -5.03 -1.14 8.64
C PRO A 185 -3.53 -0.86 8.66
N THR A 186 -3.15 0.37 9.04
CA THR A 186 -1.73 0.75 9.19
C THR A 186 -1.04 -0.09 10.27
N GLY A 187 -0.26 -1.07 9.83
CA GLY A 187 0.68 -1.83 10.63
C GLY A 187 1.83 -0.95 11.11
N LEU A 188 2.07 -0.98 12.42
CA LEU A 188 3.11 -0.22 13.11
C LEU A 188 3.91 -1.11 14.05
N SER A 189 4.12 -2.36 13.64
CA SER A 189 4.81 -3.37 14.43
C SER A 189 6.23 -2.92 14.75
N ARG A 190 6.61 -3.00 16.03
CA ARG A 190 7.93 -2.61 16.50
C ARG A 190 8.69 -3.77 17.10
N ASN A 191 10.00 -3.74 16.92
CA ASN A 191 10.96 -4.65 17.52
C ASN A 191 10.74 -6.13 17.20
N ASP A 192 10.49 -6.96 18.21
CA ASP A 192 10.21 -8.39 18.11
C ASP A 192 8.90 -8.70 17.38
N CYS A 193 7.95 -7.74 17.35
CA CYS A 193 6.74 -7.86 16.57
C CYS A 193 7.03 -7.56 15.10
N ALA A 194 6.87 -8.54 14.21
CA ALA A 194 7.11 -8.42 12.78
C ALA A 194 5.95 -7.75 12.04
N ALA A 195 4.71 -8.19 12.29
CA ALA A 195 3.52 -7.79 11.53
C ALA A 195 2.25 -7.75 12.39
N HIS A 196 1.17 -7.18 11.85
CA HIS A 196 -0.20 -7.17 12.40
C HIS A 196 -0.41 -6.45 13.75
N TYR A 197 0.49 -5.57 14.18
CA TYR A 197 0.20 -4.63 15.27
C TYR A 197 -0.24 -3.27 14.71
N THR A 198 -1.35 -2.77 15.22
CA THR A 198 -1.81 -1.38 15.07
C THR A 198 -2.47 -1.00 16.40
N PRO A 199 -2.35 0.25 16.89
CA PRO A 199 -2.89 0.63 18.18
C PRO A 199 -4.41 0.41 18.22
N ASN A 200 -4.92 -0.11 19.33
CA ASN A 200 -6.35 -0.08 19.64
C ASN A 200 -6.69 1.23 20.39
N SER A 201 -7.97 1.53 20.55
CA SER A 201 -8.38 2.67 21.39
C SER A 201 -7.83 2.54 22.81
N GLY A 202 -7.20 3.61 23.30
CA GLY A 202 -6.52 3.65 24.61
C GLY A 202 -5.09 3.10 24.62
N ASP A 203 -4.52 2.74 23.48
CA ASP A 203 -3.09 2.42 23.39
C ASP A 203 -2.24 3.64 23.75
N THR A 204 -1.31 3.45 24.68
CA THR A 204 -0.41 4.49 25.22
C THR A 204 1.05 4.29 24.80
N ILE A 205 1.33 3.36 23.88
CA ILE A 205 2.67 3.13 23.39
C ILE A 205 3.17 4.38 22.67
N VAL A 206 4.37 4.80 23.08
CA VAL A 206 5.13 5.89 22.46
C VAL A 206 6.33 5.27 21.75
N LEU A 207 6.56 5.68 20.52
CA LEU A 207 7.71 5.28 19.72
C LEU A 207 9.01 5.77 20.40
N GLN A 208 9.96 4.86 20.63
CA GLN A 208 11.27 5.18 21.21
C GLN A 208 12.36 5.29 20.13
N ALA A 209 13.52 5.87 20.47
CA ALA A 209 14.62 6.03 19.52
C ALA A 209 15.26 4.68 19.14
N GLU A 210 15.26 3.76 20.10
CA GLU A 210 15.81 2.42 19.97
C GLU A 210 14.85 1.45 19.25
N ASP A 211 13.63 1.87 18.95
CA ASP A 211 12.64 1.01 18.29
C ASP A 211 12.99 0.80 16.80
N VAL A 212 12.82 -0.43 16.32
CA VAL A 212 12.78 -0.77 14.89
C VAL A 212 11.33 -0.92 14.46
N LEU A 213 10.82 0.09 13.76
CA LEU A 213 9.42 0.24 13.39
C LEU A 213 9.18 -0.20 11.94
N LYS A 214 8.34 -1.20 11.72
CA LYS A 214 7.77 -1.51 10.42
C LYS A 214 6.53 -0.64 10.23
N VAL A 215 6.48 0.07 9.11
CA VAL A 215 5.31 0.84 8.67
C VAL A 215 4.77 0.15 7.43
N ASP A 216 3.58 -0.41 7.55
CA ASP A 216 2.94 -1.26 6.55
C ASP A 216 1.50 -0.79 6.38
N PHE A 217 1.10 -0.32 5.20
CA PHE A 217 -0.25 0.19 5.00
C PHE A 217 -0.76 0.04 3.58
N GLY A 218 -2.03 -0.32 3.47
CA GLY A 218 -2.67 -0.55 2.19
C GLY A 218 -3.42 0.66 1.65
N VAL A 219 -3.44 0.80 0.34
CA VAL A 219 -4.37 1.70 -0.38
C VAL A 219 -5.11 0.89 -1.42
N HIS A 220 -6.41 1.11 -1.63
CA HIS A 220 -7.12 0.47 -2.72
C HIS A 220 -7.97 1.44 -3.54
N VAL A 221 -8.16 1.08 -4.82
CA VAL A 221 -9.12 1.69 -5.73
C VAL A 221 -9.80 0.55 -6.49
N ASN A 222 -11.13 0.49 -6.46
CA ASN A 222 -11.93 -0.60 -7.06
C ASN A 222 -11.51 -1.99 -6.58
N GLY A 223 -11.17 -2.10 -5.30
CA GLY A 223 -10.64 -3.32 -4.68
C GLY A 223 -9.25 -3.74 -5.17
N ARG A 224 -8.59 -2.96 -6.03
CA ARG A 224 -7.19 -3.18 -6.43
C ARG A 224 -6.31 -2.63 -5.32
N ILE A 225 -5.79 -3.52 -4.49
CA ILE A 225 -5.01 -3.16 -3.31
C ILE A 225 -3.55 -2.98 -3.72
N VAL A 226 -2.93 -1.95 -3.18
CA VAL A 226 -1.49 -1.79 -3.08
C VAL A 226 -1.09 -2.17 -1.67
N ASP A 227 -0.16 -3.11 -1.61
CA ASP A 227 0.51 -3.60 -0.42
C ASP A 227 2.00 -3.25 -0.48
N SER A 228 2.50 -2.51 0.51
CA SER A 228 3.88 -2.03 0.52
C SER A 228 4.24 -1.49 1.90
N ALA A 229 5.44 -1.86 2.32
CA ALA A 229 5.93 -1.60 3.66
C ALA A 229 7.40 -1.18 3.63
N PHE A 230 7.80 -0.48 4.69
CA PHE A 230 9.19 -0.09 4.92
C PHE A 230 9.49 -0.09 6.41
N THR A 231 10.77 -0.24 6.74
CA THR A 231 11.25 -0.14 8.13
C THR A 231 11.93 1.21 8.38
N LEU A 232 11.74 1.74 9.60
CA LEU A 232 12.45 2.88 10.16
C LEU A 232 13.18 2.47 11.45
N ASN A 233 14.38 3.00 11.62
CA ASN A 233 15.12 3.03 12.87
C ASN A 233 15.78 4.42 13.00
N TRP A 234 16.13 4.80 14.24
CA TRP A 234 16.81 6.08 14.52
C TRP A 234 18.21 5.90 15.10
N GLU A 235 18.60 4.66 15.37
CA GLU A 235 19.92 4.28 15.89
C GLU A 235 20.62 3.32 14.92
N PRO A 236 21.94 3.46 14.71
CA PRO A 236 22.66 2.76 13.65
C PRO A 236 22.80 1.24 13.87
N THR A 237 22.53 0.77 15.08
CA THR A 237 22.68 -0.64 15.50
C THR A 237 22.01 -1.62 14.53
N TYR A 238 20.89 -1.23 13.92
CA TYR A 238 20.09 -2.11 13.06
C TYR A 238 20.11 -1.70 11.58
N ASP A 239 20.97 -0.78 11.15
CA ASP A 239 21.08 -0.38 9.74
C ASP A 239 21.39 -1.57 8.83
N ARG A 240 22.30 -2.45 9.27
CA ARG A 240 22.66 -3.68 8.55
C ARG A 240 21.51 -4.69 8.48
N LEU A 241 20.61 -4.71 9.48
CA LEU A 241 19.38 -5.52 9.41
C LEU A 241 18.45 -4.98 8.33
N LEU A 242 18.24 -3.66 8.27
CA LEU A 242 17.39 -3.03 7.26
C LEU A 242 17.96 -3.23 5.86
N GLU A 243 19.27 -3.09 5.68
CA GLU A 243 19.96 -3.36 4.40
C GLU A 243 19.74 -4.80 3.94
N ALA A 244 19.94 -5.78 4.83
CA ALA A 244 19.73 -7.20 4.53
C ALA A 244 18.30 -7.48 4.03
N VAL A 245 17.30 -6.95 4.74
CA VAL A 245 15.89 -7.16 4.39
C VAL A 245 15.52 -6.43 3.10
N LYS A 246 16.03 -5.21 2.90
CA LYS A 246 15.81 -4.48 1.65
C LYS A 246 16.38 -5.25 0.45
N ASP A 247 17.62 -5.70 0.54
CA ASP A 247 18.27 -6.47 -0.53
C ASP A 247 17.60 -7.82 -0.79
N ALA A 248 17.13 -8.48 0.26
CA ALA A 248 16.36 -9.72 0.14
C ALA A 248 15.00 -9.47 -0.56
N THR A 249 14.29 -8.38 -0.23
CA THR A 249 13.07 -7.98 -0.94
C THR A 249 13.35 -7.63 -2.40
N GLU A 250 14.40 -6.87 -2.69
CA GLU A 250 14.81 -6.55 -4.07
C GLU A 250 15.17 -7.82 -4.87
N THR A 251 15.78 -8.79 -4.20
CA THR A 251 16.05 -10.12 -4.78
C THR A 251 14.75 -10.84 -5.10
N GLY A 252 13.79 -10.88 -4.17
CA GLY A 252 12.47 -11.44 -4.42
C GLY A 252 11.76 -10.77 -5.61
N VAL A 253 11.79 -9.43 -5.65
CA VAL A 253 11.23 -8.64 -6.75
C VAL A 253 11.91 -9.00 -8.06
N ARG A 254 13.24 -9.11 -8.09
CA ARG A 254 14.03 -9.44 -9.28
C ARG A 254 13.73 -10.84 -9.79
N GLU A 255 13.66 -11.84 -8.91
CA GLU A 255 13.43 -13.25 -9.24
C GLU A 255 11.97 -13.54 -9.61
N ALA A 256 11.01 -12.76 -9.11
CA ALA A 256 9.61 -12.92 -9.46
C ALA A 256 9.35 -12.74 -10.96
N GLY A 257 8.47 -13.56 -11.54
CA GLY A 257 8.13 -13.47 -12.95
C GLY A 257 7.19 -14.58 -13.40
N ILE A 258 6.59 -14.42 -14.58
CA ILE A 258 5.70 -15.44 -15.15
C ILE A 258 6.49 -16.77 -15.30
N ASP A 259 5.84 -17.87 -14.96
CA ASP A 259 6.34 -19.25 -14.94
C ASP A 259 7.42 -19.56 -13.88
N VAL A 260 7.79 -18.58 -13.04
CA VAL A 260 8.73 -18.79 -11.93
C VAL A 260 8.02 -19.50 -10.79
N ARG A 261 8.69 -20.50 -10.20
CA ARG A 261 8.20 -21.24 -9.03
C ARG A 261 8.40 -20.42 -7.75
N MET A 262 7.41 -20.46 -6.87
CA MET A 262 7.45 -19.75 -5.58
C MET A 262 8.66 -20.15 -4.73
N GLY A 263 9.01 -21.44 -4.69
CA GLY A 263 10.14 -21.95 -3.93
C GLY A 263 11.52 -21.52 -4.47
N ASP A 264 11.63 -21.24 -5.77
CA ASP A 264 12.88 -20.70 -6.34
C ASP A 264 13.09 -19.25 -5.91
N ILE A 265 12.01 -18.46 -5.81
CA ILE A 265 12.02 -17.10 -5.25
C ILE A 265 12.43 -17.14 -3.77
N GLY A 266 11.78 -18.01 -2.97
CA GLY A 266 12.10 -18.13 -1.54
C GLY A 266 13.54 -18.55 -1.26
N ARG A 267 14.10 -19.45 -2.08
CA ARG A 267 15.52 -19.83 -1.97
C ARG A 267 16.46 -18.65 -2.23
N ALA A 268 16.21 -17.87 -3.27
CA ALA A 268 17.04 -16.71 -3.61
C ALA A 268 16.94 -15.60 -2.54
N ILE A 269 15.72 -15.35 -2.02
CA ILE A 269 15.50 -14.43 -0.90
C ILE A 269 16.32 -14.85 0.32
N GLN A 270 16.24 -16.14 0.70
CA GLN A 270 16.94 -16.66 1.87
C GLN A 270 18.46 -16.55 1.72
N GLU A 271 18.99 -16.91 0.53
CA GLU A 271 20.43 -16.84 0.25
C GLU A 271 20.96 -15.42 0.47
N VAL A 272 20.24 -14.40 -0.02
CA VAL A 272 20.63 -13.00 0.17
C VAL A 272 20.45 -12.58 1.62
N MET A 273 19.29 -12.84 2.24
CA MET A 273 19.01 -12.46 3.63
C MET A 273 20.06 -13.00 4.59
N GLU A 274 20.36 -14.30 4.49
CA GLU A 274 21.27 -15.01 5.40
C GLU A 274 22.75 -14.78 5.06
N SER A 275 23.08 -14.05 4.00
CA SER A 275 24.44 -13.59 3.72
C SER A 275 24.88 -12.40 4.58
N TYR A 276 23.94 -11.78 5.29
CA TYR A 276 24.18 -10.62 6.15
C TYR A 276 24.36 -11.00 7.62
N GLU A 277 25.17 -10.19 8.32
CA GLU A 277 25.41 -10.27 9.76
C GLU A 277 25.22 -8.89 10.39
N VAL A 278 24.73 -8.88 11.63
CA VAL A 278 24.50 -7.68 12.45
C VAL A 278 25.19 -7.87 13.80
N GLU A 279 25.88 -6.85 14.29
CA GLU A 279 26.46 -6.85 15.63
C GLU A 279 25.46 -6.23 16.63
N VAL A 280 25.03 -7.02 17.62
CA VAL A 280 24.08 -6.58 18.65
C VAL A 280 24.69 -6.85 20.02
N ASN A 281 24.93 -5.80 20.80
CA ASN A 281 25.53 -5.90 22.15
C ASN A 281 26.88 -6.65 22.18
N GLY A 282 27.71 -6.49 21.14
CA GLY A 282 28.99 -7.17 21.01
C GLY A 282 28.91 -8.64 20.56
N GLU A 283 27.71 -9.12 20.20
CA GLU A 283 27.50 -10.44 19.60
C GLU A 283 27.14 -10.30 18.12
N THR A 284 27.89 -10.97 17.26
CA THR A 284 27.56 -11.09 15.83
C THR A 284 26.43 -12.10 15.64
N LYS A 285 25.37 -11.69 14.95
CA LYS A 285 24.21 -12.52 14.63
C LYS A 285 23.98 -12.50 13.13
N GLN A 286 23.87 -13.68 12.53
CA GLN A 286 23.37 -13.82 11.16
C GLN A 286 21.90 -13.37 11.12
N VAL A 287 21.52 -12.61 10.09
CA VAL A 287 20.12 -12.26 9.84
C VAL A 287 19.39 -13.51 9.35
N LYS A 288 18.20 -13.78 9.89
CA LYS A 288 17.39 -14.94 9.50
C LYS A 288 16.10 -14.49 8.86
N SER A 289 15.70 -15.12 7.75
CA SER A 289 14.34 -15.02 7.25
C SER A 289 13.34 -15.54 8.30
N ILE A 290 12.22 -14.84 8.50
CA ILE A 290 11.12 -15.34 9.34
C ILE A 290 10.33 -16.41 8.57
N ARG A 291 10.69 -17.67 8.76
CA ARG A 291 10.29 -18.78 7.88
C ARG A 291 8.80 -19.09 7.78
N ASN A 292 7.98 -18.55 8.69
CA ASN A 292 6.52 -18.72 8.67
C ASN A 292 5.77 -17.42 8.32
N LEU A 293 6.46 -16.47 7.67
CA LEU A 293 5.88 -15.34 6.95
C LEU A 293 6.21 -15.50 5.46
N THR A 294 5.35 -14.97 4.61
CA THR A 294 5.44 -15.12 3.15
C THR A 294 4.84 -13.89 2.49
N GLY A 295 5.33 -13.49 1.33
CA GLY A 295 4.53 -12.66 0.44
C GLY A 295 3.32 -13.42 -0.10
N HIS A 296 2.51 -12.78 -0.93
CA HIS A 296 1.26 -13.38 -1.39
C HIS A 296 0.74 -12.80 -2.70
N SER A 297 -0.07 -13.56 -3.43
CA SER A 297 -0.91 -12.99 -4.49
C SER A 297 -1.96 -12.07 -3.87
N ILE A 298 -2.45 -11.11 -4.64
CA ILE A 298 -3.53 -10.21 -4.23
C ILE A 298 -4.68 -10.38 -5.24
N ALA A 299 -5.92 -10.41 -4.76
CA ALA A 299 -7.11 -10.45 -5.62
C ALA A 299 -8.02 -9.22 -5.33
N PRO A 300 -8.97 -8.89 -6.22
CA PRO A 300 -9.87 -7.77 -5.97
C PRO A 300 -10.57 -7.90 -4.61
N TYR A 301 -10.39 -6.90 -3.75
CA TYR A 301 -10.91 -6.84 -2.37
C TYR A 301 -10.40 -7.93 -1.41
N ILE A 302 -9.40 -8.71 -1.79
CA ILE A 302 -8.86 -9.80 -0.99
C ILE A 302 -7.34 -9.64 -0.95
N ILE A 303 -6.83 -9.30 0.23
CA ILE A 303 -5.39 -9.04 0.41
C ILE A 303 -4.55 -10.30 0.12
N HIS A 304 -4.99 -11.46 0.62
CA HIS A 304 -4.37 -12.76 0.34
C HIS A 304 -5.17 -13.53 -0.73
N GLY A 305 -4.70 -13.47 -1.97
CA GLY A 305 -5.34 -14.05 -3.16
C GLY A 305 -5.19 -15.57 -3.31
N GLY A 306 -4.55 -16.25 -2.35
CA GLY A 306 -4.50 -17.72 -2.27
C GLY A 306 -3.19 -18.36 -2.72
N LYS A 307 -2.23 -17.61 -3.27
CA LYS A 307 -0.85 -18.09 -3.51
C LYS A 307 0.10 -17.42 -2.53
N SER A 308 1.03 -18.17 -1.94
CA SER A 308 2.06 -17.67 -1.03
C SER A 308 3.42 -17.61 -1.72
N VAL A 309 4.19 -16.56 -1.47
CA VAL A 309 5.57 -16.39 -1.93
C VAL A 309 6.49 -16.61 -0.74
N PRO A 310 7.10 -17.80 -0.59
CA PRO A 310 7.96 -18.09 0.54
C PRO A 310 9.20 -17.18 0.54
N ILE A 311 9.76 -16.94 1.72
CA ILE A 311 11.01 -16.18 1.92
C ILE A 311 12.17 -17.07 2.40
N CYS A 312 11.93 -18.37 2.38
CA CYS A 312 12.86 -19.45 2.68
C CYS A 312 12.85 -20.47 1.56
N ALA A 313 13.94 -21.21 1.39
CA ALA A 313 13.91 -22.44 0.61
C ALA A 313 12.95 -23.44 1.27
N PRO A 314 12.13 -24.17 0.47
CA PRO A 314 11.26 -25.21 1.02
C PRO A 314 12.09 -26.29 1.74
N GLN A 315 11.64 -26.75 2.90
CA GLN A 315 12.37 -27.68 3.75
C GLN A 315 11.85 -29.12 3.66
N GLY A 316 12.74 -30.05 3.30
CA GLY A 316 12.50 -31.49 3.42
C GLY A 316 11.44 -32.06 2.47
N ASP A 317 10.83 -33.16 2.89
CA ASP A 317 9.85 -33.93 2.10
C ASP A 317 8.39 -33.55 2.44
N ASP A 318 8.14 -32.40 3.08
CA ASP A 318 6.78 -31.95 3.39
C ASP A 318 6.02 -31.69 2.08
N ARG A 319 4.94 -32.44 1.87
CA ARG A 319 4.24 -32.42 0.59
C ARG A 319 3.46 -31.13 0.36
N GLU A 320 2.86 -30.56 1.40
CA GLU A 320 2.06 -29.33 1.26
C GLU A 320 2.97 -28.13 1.00
N GLU A 321 4.08 -28.02 1.76
CA GLU A 321 5.09 -26.98 1.55
C GLU A 321 5.72 -27.08 0.15
N ASN A 322 6.01 -28.30 -0.31
CA ASN A 322 6.55 -28.53 -1.65
C ASN A 322 5.52 -28.24 -2.76
N ASP A 323 4.24 -28.61 -2.57
CA ASP A 323 3.18 -28.32 -3.53
C ASP A 323 2.96 -26.81 -3.68
N GLU A 324 2.99 -26.04 -2.57
CA GLU A 324 2.96 -24.57 -2.60
C GLU A 324 4.21 -23.97 -3.26
N ALA A 325 5.39 -24.48 -2.92
CA ALA A 325 6.66 -24.03 -3.49
C ALA A 325 6.76 -24.30 -5.02
N ASP A 326 6.11 -25.36 -5.52
CA ASP A 326 6.07 -25.70 -6.93
C ASP A 326 5.01 -24.91 -7.73
N GLN A 327 4.10 -24.20 -7.05
CA GLN A 327 3.20 -23.27 -7.74
C GLN A 327 3.99 -22.22 -8.50
N LYS A 328 3.42 -21.78 -9.62
CA LYS A 328 4.04 -20.77 -10.48
C LYS A 328 3.26 -19.47 -10.45
N MET A 329 4.00 -18.38 -10.59
CA MET A 329 3.46 -17.08 -10.92
C MET A 329 2.90 -17.07 -12.36
N GLU A 330 1.69 -16.55 -12.53
CA GLU A 330 0.98 -16.53 -13.80
C GLU A 330 0.80 -15.11 -14.34
N GLU A 331 0.61 -15.01 -15.65
CA GLU A 331 0.35 -13.73 -16.30
C GLU A 331 -0.97 -13.11 -15.81
N GLY A 332 -0.94 -11.81 -15.52
CA GLY A 332 -2.10 -11.04 -15.05
C GLY A 332 -2.25 -11.03 -13.53
N GLU A 333 -1.54 -11.91 -12.82
CA GLU A 333 -1.46 -11.86 -11.36
C GLU A 333 -0.66 -10.64 -10.89
N TYR A 334 -0.91 -10.26 -9.65
CA TYR A 334 -0.12 -9.25 -8.95
C TYR A 334 0.08 -9.72 -7.51
N PHE A 335 1.27 -9.41 -6.98
CA PHE A 335 1.78 -10.00 -5.75
C PHE A 335 2.33 -8.91 -4.84
N ALA A 336 2.10 -9.09 -3.54
CA ALA A 336 2.92 -8.56 -2.47
C ALA A 336 4.22 -9.38 -2.41
N ILE A 337 5.35 -8.73 -2.69
CA ILE A 337 6.68 -9.31 -2.46
C ILE A 337 7.25 -8.64 -1.23
N GLU A 338 7.08 -9.30 -0.09
CA GLU A 338 7.55 -8.89 1.22
C GLU A 338 8.58 -9.88 1.77
N THR A 339 9.54 -9.36 2.52
CA THR A 339 10.48 -10.19 3.28
C THR A 339 10.64 -9.67 4.68
N PHE A 340 10.91 -10.58 5.60
CA PHE A 340 11.10 -10.28 7.01
C PHE A 340 12.39 -10.89 7.52
N GLY A 341 13.30 -10.04 7.98
CA GLY A 341 14.54 -10.45 8.63
C GLY A 341 14.43 -10.34 10.15
N SER A 342 15.02 -11.27 10.88
CA SER A 342 15.05 -11.31 12.34
C SER A 342 16.45 -11.57 12.86
N THR A 343 16.82 -10.90 13.96
CA THR A 343 18.02 -11.26 14.77
C THR A 343 17.72 -12.34 15.81
N GLY A 344 16.51 -12.91 15.79
CA GLY A 344 15.98 -13.85 16.78
C GLY A 344 15.94 -15.30 16.29
N ASN A 345 14.77 -15.92 16.46
CA ASN A 345 14.53 -17.31 16.07
C ASN A 345 14.23 -17.48 14.58
N GLY A 346 13.92 -16.39 13.87
CA GLY A 346 13.43 -16.45 12.48
C GLY A 346 12.10 -17.17 12.39
N TYR A 347 11.23 -16.97 13.39
CA TYR A 347 9.90 -17.57 13.47
C TYR A 347 9.01 -16.74 14.38
N VAL A 348 7.76 -16.51 13.98
CA VAL A 348 6.81 -15.70 14.73
C VAL A 348 5.66 -16.52 15.30
N GLU A 349 5.17 -16.09 16.45
CA GLU A 349 3.98 -16.62 17.11
C GLU A 349 2.97 -15.49 17.36
N HIS A 350 1.69 -15.84 17.49
CA HIS A 350 0.67 -14.86 17.85
C HIS A 350 0.83 -14.39 19.29
N LYS A 351 0.94 -13.07 19.49
CA LYS A 351 1.04 -12.49 20.84
C LYS A 351 0.51 -11.07 20.89
N GLY A 352 -0.14 -10.73 22.00
CA GLY A 352 -0.67 -9.40 22.26
C GLY A 352 -2.15 -9.26 21.91
N ALA A 353 -2.67 -8.05 22.08
CA ALA A 353 -4.08 -7.77 21.84
C ALA A 353 -4.35 -7.69 20.33
N CYS A 354 -5.28 -8.53 19.83
CA CYS A 354 -5.68 -8.47 18.43
C CYS A 354 -6.31 -7.13 18.08
N SER A 355 -5.92 -6.58 16.94
CA SER A 355 -6.42 -5.32 16.38
C SER A 355 -6.95 -5.48 14.96
N HIS A 356 -6.38 -6.37 14.16
CA HIS A 356 -6.73 -6.61 12.76
C HIS A 356 -7.77 -7.72 12.62
N TYR A 357 -8.72 -7.51 11.71
CA TYR A 357 -9.81 -8.43 11.40
C TYR A 357 -10.13 -8.36 9.90
N ALA A 358 -10.55 -9.46 9.31
CA ALA A 358 -11.10 -9.45 7.95
C ALA A 358 -12.30 -10.40 7.85
N ARG A 359 -13.25 -10.08 6.98
CA ARG A 359 -14.38 -10.98 6.72
C ARG A 359 -13.93 -12.12 5.82
N ILE A 360 -14.32 -13.36 6.15
CA ILE A 360 -14.14 -14.51 5.25
C ILE A 360 -15.30 -14.50 4.23
N PRO A 361 -15.04 -14.27 2.91
CA PRO A 361 -16.07 -13.92 1.93
C PRO A 361 -17.27 -14.89 1.89
N GLU A 362 -16.99 -16.19 1.92
CA GLU A 362 -17.97 -17.26 1.75
C GLU A 362 -18.49 -17.83 3.09
N ALA A 363 -17.88 -17.45 4.21
CA ALA A 363 -18.27 -18.00 5.50
C ALA A 363 -19.66 -17.52 5.92
N ARG A 364 -20.52 -18.50 6.28
CA ARG A 364 -21.88 -18.29 6.79
C ARG A 364 -22.11 -19.23 7.98
N ALA A 365 -22.63 -18.68 9.08
CA ALA A 365 -22.97 -19.45 10.26
C ALA A 365 -24.15 -18.78 11.01
N PRO A 366 -24.98 -19.55 11.74
CA PRO A 366 -26.06 -18.99 12.53
C PRO A 366 -25.51 -18.15 13.70
N LEU A 367 -26.03 -16.93 13.83
CA LEU A 367 -25.69 -15.98 14.89
C LEU A 367 -26.76 -15.96 15.99
N THR A 368 -26.31 -16.09 17.23
CA THR A 368 -27.10 -16.07 18.45
C THR A 368 -27.56 -14.66 18.78
N PHE A 369 -26.68 -13.66 18.72
CA PHE A 369 -27.02 -12.30 19.15
C PHE A 369 -27.45 -11.39 17.98
N ASP A 370 -28.49 -10.59 18.21
CA ASP A 370 -28.91 -9.56 17.24
C ASP A 370 -27.86 -8.46 17.07
N SER A 371 -27.06 -8.19 18.10
CA SER A 371 -25.90 -7.30 18.01
C SER A 371 -24.86 -7.81 17.01
N SER A 372 -24.63 -9.12 16.95
CA SER A 372 -23.71 -9.74 15.98
C SER A 372 -24.22 -9.62 14.55
N LYS A 373 -25.53 -9.81 14.32
CA LYS A 373 -26.15 -9.60 13.00
C LYS A 373 -26.01 -8.14 12.54
N LYS A 374 -26.26 -7.20 13.45
CA LYS A 374 -26.10 -5.76 13.18
C LYS A 374 -24.64 -5.41 12.87
N LEU A 375 -23.69 -5.91 13.66
CA LEU A 375 -22.27 -5.68 13.44
C LEU A 375 -21.80 -6.28 12.11
N LEU A 376 -22.24 -7.49 11.76
CA LEU A 376 -21.92 -8.11 10.47
C LEU A 376 -22.40 -7.25 9.30
N SER A 377 -23.64 -6.74 9.36
CA SER A 377 -24.16 -5.84 8.33
C SER A 377 -23.35 -4.54 8.22
N VAL A 378 -22.85 -4.01 9.34
CA VAL A 378 -21.93 -2.86 9.33
C VAL A 378 -20.61 -3.23 8.65
N ILE A 379 -20.01 -4.37 8.99
CA ILE A 379 -18.76 -4.86 8.40
C ILE A 379 -18.92 -5.05 6.88
N GLU A 380 -19.98 -5.72 6.44
CA GLU A 380 -20.24 -5.97 5.02
C GLU A 380 -20.41 -4.66 4.23
N ARG A 381 -21.09 -3.66 4.82
CA ARG A 381 -21.30 -2.36 4.16
C ARG A 381 -20.03 -1.49 4.13
N GLN A 382 -19.24 -1.49 5.20
CA GLN A 382 -18.13 -0.55 5.37
C GLN A 382 -16.80 -1.10 4.84
N PHE A 383 -16.57 -2.40 4.98
CA PHE A 383 -15.29 -3.02 4.68
C PHE A 383 -15.40 -4.14 3.63
N GLY A 384 -16.58 -4.75 3.48
CA GLY A 384 -16.74 -5.91 2.61
C GLY A 384 -15.83 -7.04 3.06
N THR A 385 -14.83 -7.37 2.25
CA THR A 385 -13.78 -8.36 2.54
C THR A 385 -12.41 -7.75 2.82
N LEU A 386 -12.27 -6.43 2.71
CA LEU A 386 -11.04 -5.73 3.05
C LEU A 386 -10.75 -5.89 4.56
N PRO A 387 -9.47 -6.05 4.95
CA PRO A 387 -9.08 -6.01 6.36
C PRO A 387 -9.39 -4.65 7.01
N TRP A 388 -9.74 -4.69 8.28
CA TRP A 388 -10.07 -3.52 9.09
C TRP A 388 -9.57 -3.70 10.52
N CYS A 389 -9.56 -2.62 11.32
CA CYS A 389 -9.18 -2.68 12.73
C CYS A 389 -10.24 -2.08 13.65
N LYS A 390 -10.13 -2.34 14.97
CA LYS A 390 -11.08 -1.81 15.97
C LYS A 390 -11.24 -0.29 15.93
N ARG A 391 -10.15 0.46 15.70
CA ARG A 391 -10.21 1.93 15.54
C ARG A 391 -11.13 2.36 14.39
N TYR A 392 -11.27 1.54 13.34
CA TYR A 392 -12.15 1.88 12.21
C TYR A 392 -13.61 1.71 12.58
N LEU A 393 -13.95 0.69 13.38
CA LEU A 393 -15.27 0.56 13.99
C LEU A 393 -15.58 1.74 14.92
N ASP A 394 -14.60 2.15 15.74
CA ASP A 394 -14.74 3.30 16.64
C ASP A 394 -14.99 4.60 15.85
N ARG A 395 -14.23 4.84 14.78
CA ARG A 395 -14.36 6.02 13.89
C ARG A 395 -15.76 6.16 13.29
N ILE A 396 -16.39 5.05 12.92
CA ILE A 396 -17.76 5.05 12.37
C ILE A 396 -18.85 4.97 13.47
N GLY A 397 -18.47 5.19 14.73
CA GLY A 397 -19.38 5.30 15.86
C GLY A 397 -19.91 3.98 16.42
N GLN A 398 -19.34 2.82 16.04
CA GLN A 398 -19.69 1.56 16.70
C GLN A 398 -19.17 1.58 18.14
N LYS A 399 -19.98 1.06 19.07
CA LYS A 399 -19.65 0.97 20.49
C LYS A 399 -20.06 -0.39 21.04
N ASN A 400 -19.42 -0.82 22.13
CA ASN A 400 -19.77 -2.06 22.86
C ASN A 400 -19.85 -3.31 21.95
N TYR A 401 -19.07 -3.35 20.87
CA TYR A 401 -19.14 -4.39 19.85
C TYR A 401 -18.33 -5.64 20.19
N THR A 402 -17.55 -5.65 21.28
CA THR A 402 -16.62 -6.75 21.62
C THR A 402 -17.29 -8.12 21.67
N VAL A 403 -18.45 -8.24 22.32
CA VAL A 403 -19.16 -9.54 22.41
C VAL A 403 -19.65 -10.00 21.04
N ALA A 404 -20.17 -9.06 20.23
CA ALA A 404 -20.63 -9.34 18.88
C ALA A 404 -19.47 -9.77 17.97
N LEU A 405 -18.34 -9.06 18.04
CA LEU A 405 -17.13 -9.40 17.28
C LEU A 405 -16.57 -10.76 17.67
N ASN A 406 -16.52 -11.08 18.97
CA ASN A 406 -16.06 -12.38 19.44
C ASN A 406 -16.94 -13.52 18.91
N GLU A 407 -18.27 -13.34 18.84
CA GLU A 407 -19.14 -14.33 18.20
C GLU A 407 -18.81 -14.50 16.71
N LEU A 408 -18.63 -13.41 15.96
CA LEU A 408 -18.29 -13.48 14.53
C LEU A 408 -16.98 -14.25 14.28
N VAL A 409 -15.98 -14.05 15.15
CA VAL A 409 -14.71 -14.78 15.11
C VAL A 409 -14.90 -16.25 15.46
N GLN A 410 -15.57 -16.56 16.57
CA GLN A 410 -15.84 -17.95 16.98
C GLN A 410 -16.65 -18.75 15.94
N LYS A 411 -17.49 -18.06 15.16
CA LYS A 411 -18.29 -18.65 14.08
C LYS A 411 -17.54 -18.76 12.75
N GLY A 412 -16.28 -18.31 12.67
CA GLY A 412 -15.48 -18.31 11.45
C GLY A 412 -16.01 -17.37 10.36
N ILE A 413 -16.83 -16.38 10.71
CA ILE A 413 -17.36 -15.39 9.75
C ILE A 413 -16.34 -14.26 9.53
N VAL A 414 -15.61 -13.93 10.58
CA VAL A 414 -14.51 -12.96 10.61
C VAL A 414 -13.28 -13.70 11.10
N GLN A 415 -12.14 -13.49 10.43
CA GLN A 415 -10.84 -13.94 10.91
C GLN A 415 -10.20 -12.83 11.73
N ASP A 416 -9.62 -13.17 12.87
CA ASP A 416 -8.75 -12.29 13.65
C ASP A 416 -7.28 -12.51 13.26
N TYR A 417 -6.53 -11.43 13.17
CA TYR A 417 -5.11 -11.43 12.80
C TYR A 417 -4.31 -10.78 13.94
N PRO A 418 -4.00 -11.53 15.01
CA PRO A 418 -3.23 -11.00 16.12
C PRO A 418 -1.78 -10.70 15.71
N PRO A 419 -1.08 -9.80 16.44
CA PRO A 419 0.30 -9.47 16.14
C PRO A 419 1.21 -10.70 16.11
N LEU A 420 2.14 -10.69 15.17
CA LEU A 420 3.09 -11.78 14.92
C LEU A 420 4.45 -11.40 15.51
N VAL A 421 4.94 -12.17 16.48
CA VAL A 421 6.08 -11.82 17.32
C VAL A 421 7.13 -12.93 17.37
N ASP A 422 8.40 -12.59 17.14
CA ASP A 422 9.53 -13.51 17.32
C ASP A 422 9.92 -13.58 18.81
N MET A 423 9.74 -14.76 19.41
CA MET A 423 9.85 -14.98 20.85
C MET A 423 11.27 -15.34 21.31
N ALA A 424 12.29 -14.83 20.62
CA ALA A 424 13.70 -15.06 20.96
C ALA A 424 14.02 -14.69 22.43
N LYS A 425 14.70 -15.61 23.13
CA LYS A 425 15.16 -15.37 24.50
C LYS A 425 16.20 -14.25 24.49
N GLY A 426 15.99 -13.24 25.34
CA GLY A 426 16.87 -12.06 25.40
C GLY A 426 16.45 -10.91 24.47
N GLY A 427 15.33 -11.06 23.75
CA GLY A 427 14.83 -10.05 22.81
C GLY A 427 15.47 -10.15 21.42
N CYS A 428 14.78 -9.62 20.42
CA CYS A 428 15.28 -9.54 19.04
C CYS A 428 14.69 -8.32 18.34
N GLN A 429 15.22 -8.02 17.15
CA GLN A 429 14.65 -7.05 16.24
C GLN A 429 14.23 -7.74 14.95
N THR A 430 13.15 -7.21 14.36
CA THR A 430 12.66 -7.60 13.05
C THR A 430 12.54 -6.38 12.14
N ALA A 431 12.80 -6.55 10.86
CA ALA A 431 12.62 -5.55 9.80
C ALA A 431 11.83 -6.16 8.62
N GLN A 432 11.13 -5.30 7.87
CA GLN A 432 10.32 -5.62 6.69
C GLN A 432 10.55 -4.58 5.58
N PHE A 433 10.57 -5.06 4.34
CA PHE A 433 10.41 -4.24 3.14
C PHE A 433 9.50 -4.98 2.16
N GLU A 434 8.69 -4.23 1.41
CA GLU A 434 7.72 -4.82 0.53
C GLU A 434 7.35 -3.95 -0.68
N HIS A 435 7.15 -4.62 -1.82
CA HIS A 435 6.52 -4.02 -2.99
C HIS A 435 5.37 -4.85 -3.54
N THR A 436 4.35 -4.16 -4.06
CA THR A 436 3.41 -4.78 -4.99
C THR A 436 4.01 -4.81 -6.40
N ILE A 437 3.99 -5.98 -7.04
CA ILE A 437 4.36 -6.16 -8.44
C ILE A 437 3.17 -6.63 -9.27
N ILE A 438 3.11 -6.25 -10.55
CA ILE A 438 2.11 -6.70 -11.52
C ILE A 438 2.82 -7.49 -12.62
N LEU A 439 2.34 -8.69 -12.91
CA LEU A 439 2.87 -9.53 -13.98
C LEU A 439 2.10 -9.25 -15.28
N ARG A 440 2.45 -8.17 -15.97
CA ARG A 440 1.78 -7.74 -17.20
C ARG A 440 2.20 -8.64 -18.37
N PRO A 441 1.42 -8.72 -19.46
CA PRO A 441 1.78 -9.56 -20.60
C PRO A 441 3.17 -9.30 -21.19
N THR A 442 3.65 -8.05 -21.14
CA THR A 442 4.89 -7.59 -21.79
C THR A 442 6.07 -7.35 -20.85
N CYS A 443 5.81 -7.16 -19.55
CA CYS A 443 6.81 -6.83 -18.54
C CYS A 443 6.29 -7.08 -17.12
N LYS A 444 7.20 -7.10 -16.15
CA LYS A 444 6.88 -6.98 -14.72
C LYS A 444 6.91 -5.50 -14.34
N GLU A 445 5.87 -5.02 -13.65
CA GLU A 445 5.83 -3.65 -13.13
C GLU A 445 5.85 -3.66 -11.60
N VAL A 446 6.89 -3.08 -10.99
CA VAL A 446 6.96 -2.80 -9.55
C VAL A 446 6.15 -1.52 -9.30
N VAL A 447 4.84 -1.67 -9.17
CA VAL A 447 3.89 -0.55 -9.22
C VAL A 447 4.09 0.42 -8.05
N THR A 448 4.59 -0.07 -6.91
CA THR A 448 4.82 0.73 -5.70
C THR A 448 6.25 1.28 -5.57
N ARG A 449 7.14 1.01 -6.53
CA ARG A 449 8.49 1.61 -6.53
C ARG A 449 8.39 3.13 -6.44
N GLY A 450 9.28 3.73 -5.65
CA GLY A 450 9.48 5.18 -5.59
C GLY A 450 10.96 5.52 -5.45
N ASP A 451 11.27 6.81 -5.28
CA ASP A 451 12.66 7.28 -5.12
C ASP A 451 13.26 6.91 -3.75
N ASP A 452 12.46 6.37 -2.84
CA ASP A 452 12.78 6.09 -1.45
C ASP A 452 13.24 4.65 -1.18
N TYR A 453 12.54 3.66 -1.71
CA TYR A 453 12.98 2.26 -1.66
C TYR A 453 12.56 1.47 -2.88
#